data_AF-A0A6L5F3W7-F1
#
_entry.id   AF-A0A6L5F3W7-F1
#
_cell.length_a   1.000
_cell.length_b   1.000
_cell.length_c   1.000
_cell.angle_alpha   90.00
_cell.angle_beta   90.00
_cell.angle_gamma   90.00
#
_symmetry.space_group_name_H-M   'P 1'
#
loop_
_entity.id
_entity.type
_entity.pdbx_description
1 polymer ?
#
loop_
_entity_poly.entity_id
_entity_poly.type
_entity_poly.pdbx_seq_one_letter_code
_entity_poly.pdbx_strand_id
1 'polypeptide(L)'
;MHERIAGRFGRSEPRGRVREYVSGLVAGLERKNGWTLAERAGEAGPDGMQRLLRRADWDVDGVRDDVRGYVVERLGEPAGVLIVDDTGFLKKGTGSAGVQRQYSGTAGRIENCQIGVFLAYASQAGHALIDRELYVPESWTSDRDRCRAAGIPDEVEFAT
;
A
#
# COMPACT_ATOMS: atom_id res chain seq x y z
N MET A 1 -10.28 7.23 13.10
CA MET A 1 -9.48 6.92 11.89
C MET A 1 -10.30 7.02 10.61
N HIS A 2 -11.40 6.26 10.46
CA HIS A 2 -12.24 6.33 9.23
C HIS A 2 -12.75 7.74 8.92
N GLU A 3 -13.20 8.49 9.93
CA GLU A 3 -13.60 9.90 9.77
C GLU A 3 -12.45 10.82 9.34
N ARG A 4 -11.23 10.54 9.80
CA ARG A 4 -10.04 11.34 9.48
C ARG A 4 -9.72 11.27 7.98
N ILE A 5 -9.73 10.05 7.44
CA ILE A 5 -9.43 9.82 6.02
C ILE A 5 -10.64 10.06 5.10
N ALA A 6 -11.82 10.35 5.64
CA ALA A 6 -13.06 10.43 4.87
C ALA A 6 -13.00 11.49 3.76
N GLY A 7 -12.32 12.61 4.01
CA GLY A 7 -12.14 13.71 3.05
C GLY A 7 -11.26 13.35 1.85
N ARG A 8 -10.57 12.21 1.89
CA ARG A 8 -9.68 11.73 0.81
C ARG A 8 -10.40 10.96 -0.29
N PHE A 9 -11.70 10.75 -0.14
CA PHE A 9 -12.53 10.00 -1.09
C PHE A 9 -13.56 10.94 -1.70
N GLY A 10 -13.50 11.14 -3.01
CA GLY A 10 -14.44 12.03 -3.72
C GLY A 10 -15.87 11.47 -3.84
N ARG A 11 -16.08 10.19 -3.55
CA ARG A 11 -17.39 9.51 -3.64
C ARG A 11 -17.72 8.74 -2.37
N SER A 12 -19.01 8.62 -2.06
CA SER A 12 -19.50 7.94 -0.86
C SER A 12 -19.27 6.42 -0.92
N GLU A 13 -19.34 5.80 -2.10
CA GLU A 13 -19.22 4.35 -2.23
C GLU A 13 -17.81 3.83 -1.94
N PRO A 14 -16.71 4.41 -2.48
CA PRO A 14 -15.34 4.06 -2.08
C PRO A 14 -15.07 4.37 -0.60
N ARG A 15 -15.61 5.48 -0.07
CA ARG A 15 -15.47 5.85 1.35
C ARG A 15 -16.12 4.83 2.29
N GLY A 16 -17.32 4.35 1.96
CA GLY A 16 -17.96 3.27 2.70
C GLY A 16 -17.14 1.99 2.61
N ARG A 17 -16.69 1.65 1.41
CA ARG A 17 -15.97 0.40 1.15
C ARG A 17 -14.59 0.34 1.80
N VAL A 18 -13.83 1.43 1.87
CA VAL A 18 -12.54 1.42 2.57
C VAL A 18 -12.70 1.11 4.05
N ARG A 19 -13.83 1.51 4.67
CA ARG A 19 -14.16 1.14 6.05
C ARG A 19 -14.26 -0.37 6.18
N GLU A 20 -15.10 -0.98 5.35
CA GLU A 20 -15.34 -2.43 5.37
C GLU A 20 -14.07 -3.21 5.02
N TYR A 21 -13.28 -2.70 4.07
CA TYR A 21 -11.99 -3.27 3.71
C TYR A 21 -11.01 -3.28 4.88
N VAL A 22 -10.80 -2.14 5.55
CA VAL A 22 -9.87 -2.03 6.69
C VAL A 22 -10.36 -2.83 7.88
N SER A 23 -11.66 -2.72 8.23
CA SER A 23 -12.28 -3.56 9.26
C SER A 23 -12.08 -5.04 8.93
N GLY A 24 -12.26 -5.38 7.66
CA GLY A 24 -11.90 -6.63 6.97
C GLY A 24 -10.55 -7.19 7.39
N LEU A 25 -9.50 -6.42 7.12
CA LEU A 25 -8.10 -6.80 7.34
C LEU A 25 -7.75 -7.08 8.81
N VAL A 26 -8.47 -6.49 9.77
CA VAL A 26 -8.13 -6.57 11.20
C VAL A 26 -9.00 -7.52 12.03
N ALA A 27 -10.04 -8.16 11.48
CA ALA A 27 -10.93 -9.01 12.29
C ALA A 27 -10.56 -10.50 12.33
N GLY A 28 -9.27 -10.82 12.22
CA GLY A 28 -8.82 -12.21 12.41
C GLY A 28 -9.31 -13.20 11.34
N LEU A 29 -9.66 -12.73 10.15
CA LEU A 29 -10.00 -13.61 9.02
C LEU A 29 -8.78 -14.43 8.60
N GLU A 30 -8.98 -15.73 8.40
CA GLU A 30 -7.93 -16.66 7.97
C GLU A 30 -7.31 -16.25 6.61
N ARG A 31 -8.16 -15.84 5.66
CA ARG A 31 -7.74 -15.37 4.33
C ARG A 31 -8.26 -13.96 4.07
N LYS A 32 -7.36 -13.07 3.63
CA LYS A 32 -7.66 -11.65 3.37
C LYS A 32 -7.58 -11.35 1.86
N ASN A 33 -8.42 -12.03 1.09
CA ASN A 33 -8.54 -11.78 -0.35
C ASN A 33 -9.83 -10.99 -0.66
N GLY A 34 -9.97 -10.50 -1.89
CA GLY A 34 -11.12 -9.69 -2.28
C GLY A 34 -12.48 -10.39 -2.10
N TRP A 35 -12.53 -11.72 -2.22
CA TRP A 35 -13.75 -12.50 -1.99
C TRP A 35 -14.13 -12.54 -0.52
N THR A 36 -13.20 -12.96 0.36
CA THR A 36 -13.48 -13.07 1.80
C THR A 36 -13.82 -11.71 2.41
N LEU A 37 -13.16 -10.65 1.95
CA LEU A 37 -13.44 -9.28 2.39
C LEU A 37 -14.81 -8.79 1.90
N ALA A 38 -15.17 -9.10 0.64
CA ALA A 38 -16.48 -8.76 0.09
C ALA A 38 -17.62 -9.50 0.79
N GLU A 39 -17.47 -10.80 1.02
CA GLU A 39 -18.45 -11.64 1.74
C GLU A 39 -18.72 -11.10 3.14
N ARG A 40 -17.65 -10.76 3.88
CA ARG A 40 -17.80 -10.14 5.19
C ARG A 40 -18.53 -8.79 5.13
N ALA A 41 -18.27 -8.01 4.10
CA ALA A 41 -18.94 -6.72 3.88
C ALA A 41 -20.39 -6.86 3.38
N GLY A 42 -20.89 -8.10 3.19
CA GLY A 42 -22.22 -8.36 2.65
C GLY A 42 -22.36 -8.05 1.15
N GLU A 43 -21.25 -7.96 0.41
CA GLU A 43 -21.26 -7.74 -1.04
C GLU A 43 -21.51 -9.05 -1.80
N ALA A 44 -22.24 -8.97 -2.91
CA ALA A 44 -22.57 -10.14 -3.75
C ALA A 44 -21.36 -10.77 -4.45
N GLY A 45 -20.23 -10.06 -4.50
CA GLY A 45 -19.03 -10.51 -5.19
C GLY A 45 -17.85 -9.57 -4.94
N PRO A 46 -16.63 -9.94 -5.41
CA PRO A 46 -15.39 -9.23 -5.10
C PRO A 46 -15.22 -7.91 -5.86
N ASP A 47 -16.09 -7.59 -6.81
CA ASP A 47 -15.91 -6.50 -7.76
C ASP A 47 -15.81 -5.13 -7.09
N GLY A 48 -16.58 -4.92 -6.02
CA GLY A 48 -16.50 -3.72 -5.20
C GLY A 48 -15.10 -3.55 -4.61
N MET A 49 -14.60 -4.58 -3.93
CA MET A 49 -13.26 -4.60 -3.32
C MET A 49 -12.15 -4.44 -4.36
N GLN A 50 -12.27 -5.11 -5.51
CA GLN A 50 -11.31 -4.96 -6.60
C GLN A 50 -11.32 -3.55 -7.19
N ARG A 51 -12.50 -2.95 -7.39
CA ARG A 51 -12.64 -1.59 -7.89
C ARG A 51 -12.02 -0.59 -6.92
N LEU A 52 -12.22 -0.74 -5.60
CA LEU A 52 -11.58 0.09 -4.58
C LEU A 52 -10.06 0.12 -4.76
N LEU A 53 -9.44 -1.05 -4.93
CA LEU A 53 -7.98 -1.18 -4.97
C LEU A 53 -7.36 -0.83 -6.33
N ARG A 54 -8.11 -0.95 -7.44
CA ARG A 54 -7.56 -0.78 -8.80
C ARG A 54 -7.96 0.50 -9.51
N ARG A 55 -9.15 1.04 -9.22
CA ARG A 55 -9.78 2.07 -10.08
C ARG A 55 -10.47 3.19 -9.34
N ALA A 56 -10.73 3.05 -8.04
CA ALA A 56 -11.32 4.12 -7.29
C ALA A 56 -10.34 5.30 -7.25
N ASP A 57 -10.88 6.50 -7.44
CA ASP A 57 -10.13 7.74 -7.30
C ASP A 57 -10.20 8.19 -5.83
N TRP A 58 -9.04 8.21 -5.18
CA TRP A 58 -8.86 8.66 -3.80
C TRP A 58 -7.45 9.18 -3.63
N ASP A 59 -7.30 10.16 -2.74
CA ASP A 59 -6.03 10.80 -2.42
C ASP A 59 -5.17 9.86 -1.56
N VAL A 60 -4.39 9.01 -2.23
CA VAL A 60 -3.56 7.96 -1.61
C VAL A 60 -2.52 8.57 -0.66
N ASP A 61 -1.94 9.71 -1.04
CA ASP A 61 -0.95 10.44 -0.25
C ASP A 61 -1.58 11.20 0.91
N GLY A 62 -2.73 11.81 0.71
CA GLY A 62 -3.49 12.42 1.80
C GLY A 62 -3.95 11.40 2.84
N VAL A 63 -4.35 10.19 2.44
CA VAL A 63 -4.63 9.11 3.40
C VAL A 63 -3.37 8.74 4.19
N ARG A 64 -2.20 8.63 3.53
CA ARG A 64 -0.93 8.41 4.24
C ARG A 64 -0.65 9.53 5.22
N ASP A 65 -0.82 10.79 4.83
CA ASP A 65 -0.54 11.94 5.69
C ASP A 65 -1.48 11.99 6.90
N ASP A 66 -2.75 11.62 6.70
CA ASP A 66 -3.71 11.47 7.78
C ASP A 66 -3.33 10.34 8.76
N VAL A 67 -2.82 9.20 8.25
CA VAL A 67 -2.27 8.09 9.06
C VAL A 67 -1.05 8.58 9.84
N ARG A 68 -0.10 9.23 9.17
CA ARG A 68 1.11 9.78 9.78
C ARG A 68 0.76 10.77 10.90
N GLY A 69 -0.14 11.70 10.64
CA GLY A 69 -0.61 12.66 11.64
C GLY A 69 -1.20 11.95 12.87
N TYR A 70 -2.06 10.95 12.65
CA TYR A 70 -2.59 10.14 13.75
C TYR A 70 -1.51 9.42 14.56
N VAL A 71 -0.49 8.85 13.89
CA VAL A 71 0.62 8.17 14.56
C VAL A 71 1.45 9.15 15.37
N VAL A 72 1.82 10.30 14.81
CA VAL A 72 2.61 11.33 15.51
C VAL A 72 1.84 11.88 16.71
N GLU A 73 0.55 12.15 16.58
CA GLU A 73 -0.30 12.60 17.69
C GLU A 73 -0.37 11.60 18.85
N ARG A 74 -0.22 10.29 18.59
CA ARG A 74 -0.43 9.23 19.58
C ARG A 74 0.84 8.63 20.14
N LEU A 75 1.86 8.51 19.32
CA LEU A 75 3.13 7.85 19.64
C LEU A 75 4.30 8.85 19.71
N GLY A 76 4.10 10.08 19.25
CA GLY A 76 5.14 11.10 19.14
C GLY A 76 5.81 11.41 20.48
N GLU A 77 7.11 11.15 20.56
CA GLU A 77 7.96 11.53 21.68
C GLU A 77 9.36 11.97 21.21
N PRO A 78 10.10 12.77 22.01
CA PRO A 78 11.43 13.25 21.65
C PRO A 78 12.46 12.14 21.36
N ALA A 79 12.29 10.97 21.97
CA ALA A 79 13.18 9.82 21.80
C ALA A 79 12.75 8.85 20.69
N GLY A 80 11.66 9.14 19.98
CA GLY A 80 11.16 8.27 18.92
C GLY A 80 12.11 8.19 17.74
N VAL A 81 12.11 7.05 17.05
CA VAL A 81 13.01 6.76 15.94
C VAL A 81 12.25 6.51 14.65
N LEU A 82 12.90 6.84 13.54
CA LEU A 82 12.46 6.52 12.20
C LEU A 82 13.25 5.30 11.70
N ILE A 83 12.53 4.30 11.21
CA ILE A 83 13.10 3.06 10.68
C ILE A 83 12.70 2.98 9.21
N VAL A 84 13.70 2.91 8.34
CA VAL A 84 13.52 2.68 6.91
C VAL A 84 13.95 1.25 6.62
N ASP A 85 13.07 0.49 5.97
CA ASP A 85 13.35 -0.88 5.58
C ASP A 85 12.63 -1.21 4.26
N ASP A 86 13.23 -2.08 3.46
CA ASP A 86 12.62 -2.59 2.25
C ASP A 86 11.98 -3.96 2.49
N THR A 87 10.88 -4.24 1.80
CA THR A 87 10.19 -5.52 1.86
C THR A 87 9.93 -6.04 0.47
N GLY A 88 10.36 -7.28 0.23
CA GLY A 88 10.16 -7.94 -1.05
C GLY A 88 8.87 -8.73 -1.10
N PHE A 89 8.01 -8.41 -2.07
CA PHE A 89 6.77 -9.12 -2.36
C PHE A 89 6.98 -10.05 -3.56
N LEU A 90 7.02 -11.36 -3.31
CA LEU A 90 7.14 -12.35 -4.38
C LEU A 90 5.96 -12.27 -5.35
N LYS A 91 6.25 -12.32 -6.64
CA LYS A 91 5.25 -12.24 -7.71
C LYS A 91 5.49 -13.30 -8.78
N LYS A 92 4.42 -13.64 -9.49
CA LYS A 92 4.47 -14.44 -10.72
C LYS A 92 4.06 -13.54 -11.89
N GLY A 93 4.76 -13.66 -13.01
CA GLY A 93 4.54 -12.82 -14.20
C GLY A 93 5.25 -11.46 -14.16
N THR A 94 4.94 -10.62 -15.16
CA THR A 94 5.68 -9.39 -15.48
C THR A 94 4.86 -8.11 -15.33
N GLY A 95 3.56 -8.22 -15.04
CA GLY A 95 2.61 -7.09 -15.05
C GLY A 95 2.41 -6.35 -13.71
N SER A 96 3.09 -6.75 -12.63
CA SER A 96 3.04 -5.98 -11.37
C SER A 96 4.07 -4.85 -11.40
N ALA A 97 3.69 -3.62 -11.05
CA ALA A 97 4.54 -2.44 -11.06
C ALA A 97 5.93 -2.68 -10.41
N GLY A 98 7.03 -2.36 -11.10
CA GLY A 98 8.39 -2.56 -10.58
C GLY A 98 8.82 -4.02 -10.40
N VAL A 99 8.05 -5.01 -10.84
CA VAL A 99 8.43 -6.42 -10.70
C VAL A 99 9.56 -6.79 -11.65
N GLN A 100 10.61 -7.40 -11.09
CA GLN A 100 11.70 -8.01 -11.84
C GLN A 100 12.40 -9.07 -10.98
N ARG A 101 13.36 -9.79 -11.59
CA ARG A 101 14.31 -10.61 -10.83
C ARG A 101 15.31 -9.69 -10.13
N GLN A 102 15.17 -9.57 -8.82
CA GLN A 102 16.03 -8.74 -7.96
C GLN A 102 16.16 -9.38 -6.58
N TYR A 103 17.12 -8.92 -5.79
CA TYR A 103 17.30 -9.42 -4.44
C TYR A 103 16.08 -9.05 -3.58
N SER A 104 15.49 -10.04 -2.91
CA SER A 104 14.44 -9.84 -1.93
C SER A 104 15.02 -10.16 -0.55
N GLY A 105 15.10 -9.17 0.33
CA GLY A 105 15.54 -9.37 1.72
C GLY A 105 14.69 -10.44 2.43
N THR A 106 13.37 -10.39 2.23
CA THR A 106 12.42 -11.36 2.80
C THR A 106 12.63 -12.80 2.30
N ALA A 107 13.03 -12.99 1.04
CA ALA A 107 13.31 -14.32 0.49
C ALA A 107 14.78 -14.75 0.68
N GLY A 108 15.67 -13.83 1.04
CA GLY A 108 17.12 -14.05 1.17
C GLY A 108 17.84 -14.38 -0.14
N ARG A 109 17.21 -14.13 -1.29
CA ARG A 109 17.73 -14.52 -2.61
C ARG A 109 17.15 -13.68 -3.75
N ILE A 110 17.73 -13.83 -4.94
CA ILE A 110 17.20 -13.21 -6.16
C ILE A 110 15.96 -13.97 -6.63
N GLU A 111 14.83 -13.27 -6.64
CA GLU A 111 13.54 -13.79 -7.09
C GLU A 111 12.77 -12.73 -7.88
N ASN A 112 11.75 -13.17 -8.61
CA ASN A 112 10.80 -12.25 -9.23
C ASN A 112 9.93 -11.61 -8.13
N CYS A 113 10.18 -10.34 -7.83
CA CYS A 113 9.52 -9.63 -6.74
C CYS A 113 9.36 -8.13 -7.03
N GLN A 114 8.43 -7.52 -6.31
CA GLN A 114 8.37 -6.07 -6.13
C GLN A 114 9.04 -5.71 -4.81
N ILE A 115 9.69 -4.56 -4.74
CA ILE A 115 10.30 -4.06 -3.50
C ILE A 115 9.53 -2.81 -3.09
N GLY A 116 8.89 -2.86 -1.92
CA GLY A 116 8.32 -1.67 -1.28
C GLY A 116 9.28 -1.17 -0.21
N VAL A 117 9.53 0.14 -0.17
CA VAL A 117 10.31 0.80 0.87
C VAL A 117 9.32 1.42 1.85
N PHE A 118 9.48 1.12 3.13
CA PHE A 118 8.54 1.55 4.16
C PHE A 118 9.25 2.38 5.22
N LEU A 119 8.56 3.41 5.70
CA LEU A 119 8.99 4.22 6.84
C LEU A 119 8.12 3.88 8.03
N ALA A 120 8.72 3.35 9.09
CA ALA A 120 8.07 3.15 10.38
C ALA A 120 8.51 4.23 11.37
N TYR A 121 7.58 4.63 12.24
CA TYR A 121 7.87 5.37 13.45
C TYR A 121 7.78 4.41 14.64
N ALA A 122 8.74 4.47 15.56
CA ALA A 122 8.75 3.68 16.78
C ALA A 122 9.10 4.54 18.01
N SER A 123 8.47 4.23 19.13
CA SER A 123 8.58 4.91 20.43
C SER A 123 8.33 3.92 21.56
N GLN A 124 8.48 4.35 22.81
CA GLN A 124 8.05 3.55 23.97
C GLN A 124 6.54 3.27 23.98
N ALA A 125 5.73 4.12 23.34
CA ALA A 125 4.28 3.94 23.24
C ALA A 125 3.85 2.92 22.17
N GLY A 126 4.75 2.55 21.25
CA GLY A 126 4.47 1.60 20.17
C GLY A 126 5.10 2.00 18.84
N HIS A 127 4.66 1.36 17.76
CA HIS A 127 5.17 1.58 16.42
C HIS A 127 4.07 1.49 15.34
N ALA A 128 4.29 2.16 14.21
CA ALA A 128 3.41 2.10 13.05
C ALA A 128 4.13 2.53 11.76
N LEU A 129 3.65 2.06 10.61
CA LEU A 129 4.07 2.57 9.30
C LEU A 129 3.47 3.96 9.05
N ILE A 130 4.28 4.90 8.57
CA ILE A 130 3.93 6.31 8.32
C ILE A 130 4.28 6.80 6.91
N ASP A 131 5.02 6.00 6.14
CA ASP A 131 5.23 6.20 4.71
C ASP A 131 5.52 4.89 3.98
N ARG A 132 5.43 4.95 2.67
CA ARG A 132 5.55 3.86 1.71
C ARG A 132 5.93 4.43 0.35
N GLU A 133 6.89 3.80 -0.30
CA GLU A 133 7.28 4.07 -1.68
C GLU A 133 7.52 2.74 -2.41
N LEU A 134 7.30 2.72 -3.73
CA LEU A 134 7.64 1.56 -4.56
C LEU A 134 9.02 1.78 -5.18
N TYR A 135 9.94 0.84 -5.01
CA TYR A 135 11.17 0.86 -5.79
C TYR A 135 10.87 0.48 -7.24
N VAL A 136 11.10 1.43 -8.15
CA VAL A 136 10.95 1.23 -9.60
C VAL A 136 12.34 1.14 -10.23
N PRO A 137 12.77 -0.05 -10.68
CA PRO A 137 14.12 -0.25 -11.21
C PRO A 137 14.28 0.40 -12.60
N GLU A 138 15.53 0.67 -13.00
CA GLU A 138 15.86 1.27 -14.30
C GLU A 138 15.30 0.48 -15.50
N SER A 139 15.22 -0.85 -15.38
CA SER A 139 14.62 -1.72 -16.41
C SER A 139 13.13 -1.45 -16.66
N TRP A 140 12.45 -0.83 -15.71
CA TRP A 140 11.06 -0.40 -15.83
C TRP A 140 10.96 1.02 -16.38
N THR A 141 11.71 1.97 -15.83
CA THR A 141 11.64 3.37 -16.28
C THR A 141 12.15 3.56 -17.71
N SER A 142 12.95 2.61 -18.21
CA SER A 142 13.37 2.51 -19.62
C SER A 142 12.25 1.99 -20.57
N ASP A 143 11.14 1.47 -20.06
CA ASP A 143 9.99 0.96 -20.81
C ASP A 143 8.69 1.67 -20.36
N ARG A 144 8.42 2.83 -20.98
CA ARG A 144 7.29 3.69 -20.59
C ARG A 144 5.93 3.06 -20.88
N ASP A 145 5.81 2.23 -21.90
CA ASP A 145 4.54 1.55 -22.19
C ASP A 145 4.21 0.52 -21.10
N ARG A 146 5.22 -0.19 -20.60
CA ARG A 146 5.08 -1.07 -19.44
C ARG A 146 4.73 -0.31 -18.16
N CYS A 147 5.37 0.84 -17.91
CA CYS A 147 5.03 1.70 -16.78
C CYS A 147 3.56 2.13 -16.82
N ARG A 148 3.09 2.67 -17.95
CA ARG A 148 1.70 3.12 -18.12
C ARG A 148 0.70 1.98 -17.94
N ALA A 149 1.00 0.80 -18.48
CA ALA A 149 0.15 -0.38 -18.29
C ALA A 149 0.03 -0.81 -16.82
N ALA A 150 1.03 -0.51 -15.98
CA ALA A 150 1.02 -0.77 -14.55
C ALA A 150 0.57 0.43 -13.70
N GLY A 151 0.26 1.58 -14.32
CA GLY A 151 -0.15 2.80 -13.64
C GLY A 151 0.99 3.60 -12.99
N ILE A 152 2.23 3.40 -13.45
CA ILE A 152 3.38 4.23 -13.03
C ILE A 152 3.40 5.51 -13.90
N PRO A 153 3.37 6.71 -13.30
CA PRO A 153 3.44 7.97 -14.05
C PRO A 153 4.76 8.15 -14.83
N ASP A 154 4.74 8.96 -15.89
CA ASP A 154 5.89 9.17 -16.78
C ASP A 154 7.02 9.97 -16.09
N GLU A 155 6.66 10.80 -15.11
CA GLU A 155 7.59 11.58 -14.27
C GLU A 155 8.39 10.73 -13.27
N VAL A 156 8.00 9.47 -13.04
CA VAL A 156 8.78 8.56 -12.20
C VAL A 156 10.04 8.15 -12.96
N GLU A 157 11.19 8.57 -12.44
CA GLU A 157 12.51 8.21 -12.95
C GLU A 157 13.20 7.22 -12.02
N PHE A 158 14.28 6.61 -12.51
CA PHE A 158 15.09 5.73 -11.69
C PHE A 158 15.88 6.58 -10.67
N ALA A 159 15.82 6.19 -9.40
CA ALA A 159 16.55 6.82 -8.31
C ALA A 159 17.49 5.80 -7.64
N THR A 160 18.75 6.19 -7.44
CA THR A 160 19.81 5.40 -6.78
C THR A 160 19.99 5.78 -5.33
#